data_AF-A0A975C3B0-F1
#
_entry.id   AF-A0A975C3B0-F1
#
_cell.length_a   1.000
_cell.length_b   1.000
_cell.length_c   1.000
_cell.angle_alpha   90.00
_cell.angle_beta   90.00
_cell.angle_gamma   90.00
#
_symmetry.space_group_name_H-M   'P 1'
#
loop_
_entity.id
_entity.type
_entity.pdbx_description
1 polymer ?
#
loop_
_entity_poly.entity_id
_entity_poly.type
_entity_poly.pdbx_seq_one_letter_code
_entity_poly.pdbx_strand_id
1 'polypeptide(L)' 'MRIGHHGYEIEVHGGRTDWLWVVFDEEGDQLRSGHAQTQASALRRARRTVAWLSNPLIAWIEPLLAPASHQA' A
#
# COMPACT_ATOMS: atom_id res chain seq x y z
N MET A 1 -0.77 -7.70 -14.12
CA MET A 1 0.02 -6.53 -14.62
C MET A 1 0.87 -6.05 -13.48
N ARG A 2 2.18 -5.87 -13.70
CA ARG A 2 3.14 -5.39 -12.70
C ARG A 2 3.62 -3.99 -13.06
N ILE A 3 3.69 -3.08 -12.08
CA ILE A 3 4.09 -1.68 -12.25
C ILE A 3 5.07 -1.31 -11.15
N GLY A 4 6.30 -0.96 -11.51
CA GLY A 4 7.28 -0.43 -10.56
C GLY A 4 7.09 1.08 -10.32
N HIS A 5 7.26 1.52 -9.07
CA HIS A 5 7.18 2.93 -8.67
C HIS A 5 8.10 3.21 -7.47
N HIS A 6 9.29 3.78 -7.68
CA HIS A 6 10.21 4.31 -6.66
C HIS A 6 10.17 3.59 -5.29
N GLY A 7 10.72 2.38 -5.22
CA GLY A 7 10.76 1.58 -3.98
C GLY A 7 9.49 0.76 -3.70
N TYR A 8 8.48 0.82 -4.58
CA TYR A 8 7.26 0.03 -4.47
C TYR A 8 6.96 -0.71 -5.77
N GLU A 9 6.24 -1.82 -5.62
CA GLU A 9 5.69 -2.58 -6.72
C GLU A 9 4.19 -2.73 -6.58
N ILE A 10 3.47 -2.55 -7.69
CA ILE A 10 2.04 -2.81 -7.77
C ILE A 10 1.81 -4.03 -8.65
N GLU A 11 1.06 -4.99 -8.13
CA GLU A 11 0.48 -6.08 -8.91
C GLU A 11 -1.04 -5.96 -8.97
N VAL A 12 -1.58 -6.12 -10.19
CA VAL A 12 -3.03 -6.17 -10.43
C VAL A 12 -3.38 -7.48 -11.13
N HIS A 13 -4.23 -8.27 -10.46
CA HIS A 13 -4.73 -9.58 -10.87
C HIS A 13 -6.23 -9.51 -11.12
N GLY A 14 -6.70 -10.16 -12.20
CA GLY A 14 -8.09 -10.07 -12.62
C GLY A 14 -8.83 -11.40 -12.54
N GLY A 15 -10.02 -11.36 -11.95
CA GLY A 15 -11.15 -12.24 -12.22
C GLY A 15 -12.26 -11.50 -12.99
N ARG A 16 -13.33 -12.21 -13.38
CA ARG A 16 -14.39 -11.67 -14.25
C ARG A 16 -15.12 -10.44 -13.69
N THR A 17 -15.23 -10.35 -12.36
CA THR A 17 -15.95 -9.27 -11.66
C THR A 17 -15.22 -8.79 -10.40
N ASP A 18 -14.02 -9.30 -10.16
CA ASP A 18 -13.24 -9.02 -8.97
C ASP A 18 -11.76 -8.91 -9.34
N TRP A 19 -11.17 -7.79 -8.96
CA TRP A 19 -9.79 -7.44 -9.28
C TRP A 19 -9.04 -7.21 -7.99
N LEU A 20 -8.06 -8.08 -7.75
CA LEU A 20 -7.12 -7.96 -6.66
C LEU A 20 -6.02 -6.98 -7.05
N TRP A 21 -5.71 -6.04 -6.17
CA TRP A 21 -4.50 -5.24 -6.23
C TRP A 21 -3.66 -5.47 -4.99
N VAL A 22 -2.34 -5.50 -5.19
CA VAL A 22 -1.34 -5.71 -4.14
C VAL A 22 -0.23 -4.68 -4.32
N VAL A 23 0.26 -4.12 -3.21
CA VAL A 23 1.41 -3.22 -3.14
C VAL A 23 2.48 -3.89 -2.30
N PHE A 24 3.68 -3.97 -2.86
CA PHE A 24 4.88 -4.46 -2.20
C PHE A 24 5.90 -3.33 -2.04
N ASP A 25 6.83 -3.46 -1.10
CA ASP A 25 8.03 -2.65 -1.04
C ASP A 25 9.15 -3.20 -1.96
N GLU A 26 10.35 -2.64 -1.84
CA GLU A 26 11.52 -3.02 -2.62
C GLU A 26 12.16 -4.35 -2.21
N GLU A 27 11.91 -4.80 -0.98
CA GLU A 27 12.35 -6.10 -0.46
C GLU A 27 11.41 -7.23 -0.91
N GLY A 28 10.22 -6.86 -1.40
CA GLY A 28 9.18 -7.77 -1.86
C GLY A 28 8.13 -8.08 -0.79
N ASP A 29 8.14 -7.36 0.34
CA ASP A 29 7.16 -7.53 1.39
C ASP A 29 5.83 -6.88 1.01
N GLN A 30 4.74 -7.61 1.24
CA GLN A 30 3.40 -7.12 0.95
C GLN A 30 3.00 -6.08 1.99
N LEU A 31 2.95 -4.81 1.58
CA LEU A 31 2.51 -3.71 2.43
C LEU A 31 0.99 -3.60 2.54
N ARG A 32 0.28 -3.80 1.42
CA ARG A 32 -1.18 -3.66 1.38
C ARG A 32 -1.80 -4.37 0.19
N SER A 33 -3.04 -4.83 0.36
CA SER A 33 -3.85 -5.38 -0.74
C SER A 33 -5.32 -5.03 -0.59
N GLY A 34 -6.08 -5.29 -1.66
CA GLY A 34 -7.53 -5.22 -1.61
C GLY A 34 -8.20 -5.59 -2.93
N HIS A 35 -9.52 -5.56 -2.90
CA HIS A 35 -10.36 -5.93 -4.04
C HIS A 35 -11.08 -4.72 -4.65
N ALA A 36 -11.40 -4.82 -5.94
CA ALA A 36 -12.22 -3.86 -6.65
C ALA A 36 -13.01 -4.51 -7.79
N GLN A 37 -14.18 -3.97 -8.09
CA GLN A 37 -15.06 -4.52 -9.13
C GLN A 37 -14.49 -4.40 -10.55
N THR A 38 -13.56 -3.45 -10.78
CA THR A 38 -12.95 -3.22 -12.09
C THR A 38 -11.45 -3.04 -11.99
N GLN A 39 -10.73 -3.44 -13.05
CA GLN A 39 -9.28 -3.25 -13.18
C GLN A 39 -8.87 -1.79 -12.96
N ALA A 40 -9.60 -0.84 -13.57
CA ALA A 40 -9.33 0.58 -13.43
C ALA A 40 -9.48 1.06 -11.97
N SER A 41 -10.42 0.49 -11.22
CA SER A 41 -10.60 0.80 -9.80
C SER A 41 -9.49 0.19 -8.95
N ALA A 42 -9.08 -1.03 -9.24
CA ALA A 42 -7.96 -1.70 -8.58
C ALA A 42 -6.66 -0.90 -8.75
N LEU A 43 -6.34 -0.51 -9.99
CA LEU A 43 -5.17 0.30 -10.30
C LEU A 43 -5.21 1.67 -9.61
N ARG A 44 -6.37 2.35 -9.60
CA ARG A 44 -6.54 3.64 -8.93
C ARG A 44 -6.37 3.53 -7.41
N ARG A 45 -6.78 2.41 -6.80
CA ARG A 45 -6.61 2.16 -5.37
C ARG A 45 -5.13 1.92 -5.04
N ALA A 46 -4.47 1.02 -5.78
CA ALA A 46 -3.04 0.75 -5.60
C ALA A 46 -2.18 2.01 -5.74
N ARG A 47 -2.40 2.83 -6.78
CA ARG A 47 -1.67 4.08 -6.99
C ARG A 47 -1.88 5.08 -5.85
N ARG A 48 -3.10 5.17 -5.30
CA ARG A 48 -3.37 6.02 -4.13
C ARG A 48 -2.65 5.52 -2.89
N THR A 49 -2.56 4.21 -2.70
CA THR A 49 -1.78 3.61 -1.62
C THR A 49 -0.31 3.96 -1.76
N VAL A 50 0.29 3.79 -2.93
CA VAL A 50 1.69 4.16 -3.17
C VAL A 50 1.92 5.65 -2.96
N ALA A 51 1.01 6.52 -3.43
CA ALA A 51 1.12 7.97 -3.21
C ALA A 51 1.04 8.34 -1.71
N TRP A 52 0.24 7.62 -0.93
CA TRP A 52 0.15 7.79 0.52
C TRP A 52 1.44 7.33 1.22
N LEU A 53 1.95 6.14 0.86
CA LEU A 53 3.20 5.58 1.40
C LEU A 53 4.43 6.43 1.03
N SER A 54 4.42 7.02 -0.17
CA SER A 54 5.51 7.86 -0.66
C SER A 54 5.46 9.30 -0.14
N ASN A 55 4.43 9.67 0.65
CA ASN A 55 4.29 11.02 1.15
C ASN A 55 5.18 11.24 2.39
N PRO A 56 6.23 12.08 2.30
CA PRO A 56 7.16 12.30 3.41
C PRO A 56 6.49 12.97 4.61
N LEU A 57 5.31 13.59 4.47
CA LEU A 57 4.58 14.19 5.59
C LEU A 57 3.93 13.15 6.51
N ILE A 58 3.72 11.91 6.05
CA ILE A 58 3.17 10.82 6.88
C ILE A 58 4.26 10.16 7.72
N ALA A 59 5.52 10.17 7.26
CA ALA A 59 6.67 9.63 7.99
C ALA A 59 6.91 10.32 9.35
N TRP A 60 6.34 11.51 9.58
CA TRP A 60 6.47 12.28 10.82
C TRP A 60 5.31 12.07 11.82
N ILE A 61 4.36 11.18 11.55
CA ILE A 61 3.23 10.89 12.46
C ILE A 61 3.52 9.74 13.44
N GLU A 62 4.60 8.98 13.27
CA GLU A 62 5.12 8.11 14.33
C GLU A 62 6.30 8.81 15.03
N PRO A 63 6.12 9.25 16.30
CA PRO A 63 6.01 8.31 17.42
C PRO A 63 5.04 8.79 18.53
N LEU A 64 3.82 8.25 18.60
CA LEU A 64 2.94 8.45 19.78
C LEU A 64 2.26 7.17 20.29
N LEU A 65 2.66 6.00 19.78
CA LEU A 65 2.19 4.69 20.26
C LEU A 65 3.29 3.87 20.97
N ALA A 66 4.32 4.53 21.50
CA ALA A 66 5.07 3.90 22.58
C ALA A 66 4.17 3.91 23.82
N PRO A 67 3.82 2.75 24.43
CA PRO A 67 3.13 2.77 25.71
C PRO A 67 4.01 3.54 26.69
N ALA A 68 3.44 4.54 27.36
CA ALA A 68 4.10 5.21 28.46
C ALA A 68 4.43 4.14 29.52
N SER A 69 5.68 3.68 29.52
CA SER A 69 6.25 2.89 30.59
C SER A 69 6.17 3.78 31.84
N HIS A 70 5.16 3.55 32.68
CA HIS A 70 5.18 4.00 34.06
C HIS A 70 6.46 3.45 34.69
N GLN A 71 7.44 4.33 34.91
CA GLN A 71 8.42 4.11 35.95
C GLN A 71 7.98 4.89 37.19
N ALA A 72 8.11 4.18 38.31
CA ALA A 72 7.59 4.41 39.65
C ALA A 72 7.89 5.78 40.26
#